data_AF-A0A963V4J1-F1
#
_entry.id   AF-A0A963V4J1-F1
#
_cell.length_a   1.000
_cell.length_b   1.000
_cell.length_c   1.000
_cell.angle_alpha   90.00
_cell.angle_beta   90.00
_cell.angle_gamma   90.00
#
_symmetry.space_group_name_H-M   'P 1'
#
loop_
_entity.id
_entity.type
_entity.pdbx_description
1 polymer ?
#
loop_
_entity_poly.entity_id
_entity_poly.type
_entity_poly.pdbx_seq_one_letter_code
_entity_poly.pdbx_strand_id
1 'polypeptide(L)'
;LKAASKDLQAAGMFFMQHGMKNPNAALAGSYDFMHLFGHVCLGLMWAHSARAAQDALAGGTSDKAFYETKLATGRYYMARQLPMTATHLARIQSGADSVMALAAEAF
;
A
#
# COMPACT_ATOMS: atom_id res chain seq x y z
N LEU A 1 4.04 -8.21 2.91
CA LEU A 1 2.95 -7.68 3.75
C LEU A 1 3.43 -7.00 5.04
N LYS A 2 4.26 -7.64 5.89
CA LYS A 2 4.75 -7.04 7.15
C LYS A 2 5.41 -5.65 6.96
N ALA A 3 6.27 -5.49 5.95
CA ALA A 3 6.89 -4.20 5.63
C ALA A 3 5.84 -3.13 5.27
N ALA A 4 5.00 -3.41 4.27
CA ALA A 4 3.89 -2.52 3.87
C ALA A 4 2.95 -2.13 5.03
N SER A 5 2.68 -3.05 5.97
CA SER A 5 1.88 -2.73 7.17
C SER A 5 2.61 -1.75 8.10
N LYS A 6 3.94 -1.83 8.23
CA LYS A 6 4.72 -0.83 8.96
C LYS A 6 4.69 0.52 8.26
N ASP A 7 4.73 0.52 6.92
CA ASP A 7 4.67 1.76 6.14
C ASP A 7 3.33 2.47 6.35
N LEU A 8 2.23 1.71 6.38
CA LEU A 8 0.89 2.25 6.68
C LEU A 8 0.80 2.82 8.10
N GLN A 9 1.38 2.13 9.09
CA GLN A 9 1.44 2.64 10.47
C GLN A 9 2.26 3.94 10.55
N ALA A 10 3.40 4.01 9.87
CA ALA A 10 4.25 5.19 9.82
C ALA A 10 3.53 6.38 9.17
N ALA A 11 2.77 6.15 8.10
CA ALA A 11 1.95 7.18 7.47
C ALA A 11 0.85 7.70 8.43
N GLY A 12 0.17 6.81 9.14
CA GLY A 12 -0.81 7.21 10.16
C GLY A 12 -0.19 8.03 11.30
N MET A 13 0.99 7.64 11.76
CA MET A 13 1.75 8.39 12.77
C MET A 13 2.12 9.80 12.28
N PHE A 14 2.55 9.93 11.02
CA PHE A 14 2.88 11.23 10.43
C PHE A 14 1.66 12.17 10.47
N PHE A 15 0.48 11.71 10.08
CA PHE A 15 -0.74 12.53 10.13
C PHE A 15 -1.15 12.90 11.55
N MET A 16 -1.02 11.99 12.52
CA MET A 16 -1.30 12.32 13.92
C MET A 16 -0.37 13.41 14.46
N GLN A 17 0.92 13.36 14.09
CA GLN A 17 1.93 14.31 14.60
C GLN A 17 1.84 15.68 13.93
N HIS A 18 1.58 15.73 12.62
CA HIS A 18 1.65 16.96 11.83
C HIS A 18 0.27 17.52 11.45
N GLY A 19 -0.71 16.67 11.16
CA GLY A 19 -2.02 17.06 10.65
C GLY A 19 -2.84 17.89 11.64
N MET A 20 -2.72 17.61 12.95
CA MET A 20 -3.39 18.39 14.00
C MET A 20 -2.84 19.81 14.13
N LYS A 21 -1.57 20.04 13.75
CA LYS A 21 -0.90 21.34 13.84
C LYS A 21 -1.00 22.13 12.54
N ASN A 22 -0.93 21.42 11.41
CA ASN A 22 -1.01 21.98 10.08
C ASN A 22 -1.85 21.05 9.18
N PRO A 23 -3.11 21.41 8.89
CA PRO A 23 -3.97 20.63 8.00
C PRO A 23 -3.35 20.36 6.64
N ASN A 24 -2.54 21.29 6.11
CA ASN A 24 -1.87 21.10 4.81
C ASN A 24 -0.92 19.90 4.82
N ALA A 25 -0.32 19.56 5.97
CA ALA A 25 0.55 18.38 6.09
C ALA A 25 -0.23 17.06 5.97
N ALA A 26 -1.49 17.03 6.41
CA ALA A 26 -2.36 15.88 6.21
C ALA A 26 -2.92 15.84 4.77
N LEU A 27 -3.37 17.00 4.27
CA LEU A 27 -4.02 17.08 2.96
C LEU A 27 -3.05 16.82 1.80
N ALA A 28 -1.81 17.31 1.90
CA ALA A 28 -0.76 17.07 0.89
C ALA A 28 -0.42 15.58 0.72
N GLY A 29 -0.54 14.77 1.78
CA GLY A 29 -0.27 13.32 1.75
C GLY A 29 -1.50 12.43 1.51
N SER A 30 -2.71 13.00 1.43
CA SER A 30 -3.97 12.24 1.43
C SER A 30 -4.09 11.26 0.25
N TYR A 31 -3.69 11.67 -0.95
CA TYR A 31 -3.74 10.84 -2.16
C TYR A 31 -2.75 9.67 -2.11
N ASP A 32 -1.53 9.93 -1.63
CA ASP A 32 -0.51 8.91 -1.43
C ASP A 32 -0.93 7.92 -0.35
N PHE A 33 -1.58 8.38 0.72
CA PHE A 33 -2.11 7.50 1.76
C PHE A 33 -3.21 6.59 1.22
N MET A 34 -4.13 7.11 0.41
CA MET A 34 -5.18 6.31 -0.24
C MET A 34 -4.57 5.14 -1.03
N HIS A 35 -3.54 5.41 -1.85
CA HIS A 35 -2.87 4.37 -2.62
C HIS A 35 -2.07 3.40 -1.75
N LEU A 36 -1.33 3.91 -0.77
CA LEU A 36 -0.61 3.08 0.20
C LEU A 36 -1.56 2.10 0.88
N PHE A 37 -2.68 2.60 1.40
CA PHE A 37 -3.71 1.77 2.04
C PHE A 37 -4.25 0.72 1.06
N GLY A 38 -4.58 1.13 -0.17
CA GLY A 38 -5.04 0.23 -1.23
C GLY A 38 -4.07 -0.92 -1.51
N HIS A 39 -2.77 -0.63 -1.58
CA HIS A 39 -1.72 -1.64 -1.74
C HIS A 39 -1.67 -2.63 -0.57
N VAL A 40 -1.82 -2.14 0.67
CA VAL A 40 -1.87 -3.01 1.86
C VAL A 40 -3.11 -3.91 1.82
N CYS A 41 -4.28 -3.37 1.49
CA CYS A 41 -5.52 -4.15 1.34
C CYS A 41 -5.39 -5.24 0.27
N LEU A 42 -4.88 -4.90 -0.91
CA LEU A 42 -4.65 -5.88 -1.97
C LEU A 42 -3.61 -6.93 -1.55
N GLY A 43 -2.55 -6.51 -0.87
CA GLY A 43 -1.58 -7.44 -0.28
C GLY A 43 -2.23 -8.43 0.70
N LEU A 44 -3.13 -7.97 1.56
CA LEU A 44 -3.90 -8.83 2.46
C LEU A 44 -4.77 -9.82 1.67
N MET A 45 -5.53 -9.35 0.67
CA MET A 45 -6.39 -10.22 -0.14
C MET A 45 -5.60 -11.27 -0.94
N TRP A 46 -4.40 -10.93 -1.41
CA TRP A 46 -3.50 -11.89 -2.03
C TRP A 46 -3.01 -12.95 -1.05
N ALA A 47 -2.75 -12.59 0.22
CA ALA A 47 -2.38 -13.55 1.25
C ALA A 47 -3.52 -14.53 1.58
N HIS A 48 -4.76 -14.03 1.70
CA HIS A 48 -5.95 -14.90 1.85
C HIS A 48 -6.15 -15.81 0.65
N SER A 49 -6.04 -15.26 -0.56
CA SER A 49 -6.17 -16.02 -1.81
C SER A 49 -5.10 -17.11 -1.92
N ALA A 50 -3.86 -16.81 -1.51
CA ALA A 50 -2.77 -17.77 -1.51
C ALA A 50 -3.03 -18.91 -0.52
N ARG A 51 -3.56 -18.62 0.66
CA ARG A 51 -3.94 -19.65 1.62
C ARG A 51 -5.02 -20.58 1.06
N ALA A 52 -6.09 -20.00 0.51
CA ALA A 52 -7.17 -20.78 -0.09
C ALA A 52 -6.67 -21.65 -1.27
N ALA A 53 -5.76 -21.12 -2.08
CA ALA A 53 -5.15 -21.86 -3.18
C ALA A 53 -4.29 -23.03 -2.69
N GLN A 54 -3.50 -22.84 -1.63
CA GLN A 54 -2.72 -23.90 -1.02
C GLN A 54 -3.62 -25.01 -0.45
N ASP A 55 -4.67 -24.64 0.26
CA ASP A 55 -5.62 -25.58 0.85
C ASP A 55 -6.34 -26.40 -0.26
N ALA A 56 -6.75 -25.76 -1.36
CA ALA A 56 -7.37 -26.44 -2.51
C ALA A 56 -6.42 -27.42 -3.22
N LEU A 57 -5.15 -27.03 -3.41
CA LEU A 57 -4.13 -27.91 -3.99
C LEU A 57 -3.85 -29.11 -3.09
N ALA A 58 -3.75 -28.90 -1.78
CA ALA A 58 -3.57 -29.98 -0.79
C ALA A 58 -4.80 -30.92 -0.74
N GLY A 59 -6.00 -30.36 -0.95
CA GLY A 59 -7.26 -31.12 -1.03
C GLY A 59 -7.48 -31.87 -2.34
N GLY A 60 -6.53 -31.85 -3.29
CA GLY A 60 -6.63 -32.63 -4.52
C GLY A 60 -7.58 -32.07 -5.57
N THR A 61 -7.75 -30.75 -5.63
CA THR A 61 -8.58 -30.07 -6.64
C THR A 61 -8.28 -30.53 -8.08
N SER A 62 -9.33 -30.56 -8.92
CA SER A 62 -9.23 -30.88 -10.34
C SER A 62 -8.64 -29.73 -11.17
N ASP A 63 -8.70 -28.49 -10.69
CA ASP A 63 -8.19 -27.30 -11.39
C ASP A 63 -6.86 -26.79 -10.80
N LYS A 64 -5.82 -27.62 -10.88
CA LYS A 64 -4.50 -27.27 -10.32
C LYS A 64 -3.90 -26.03 -10.96
N ALA A 65 -4.04 -25.90 -12.29
CA ALA A 65 -3.45 -24.81 -13.07
C ALA A 65 -3.95 -23.43 -12.61
N PHE A 66 -5.24 -23.30 -12.29
CA PHE A 66 -5.80 -22.06 -11.75
C PHE A 66 -5.15 -21.66 -10.43
N TYR A 67 -5.05 -22.58 -9.47
CA TYR A 67 -4.52 -22.28 -8.14
C TYR A 67 -3.01 -22.02 -8.16
N GLU A 68 -2.25 -22.76 -8.97
CA GLU A 68 -0.83 -22.49 -9.19
C GLU A 68 -0.61 -21.10 -9.81
N THR A 69 -1.44 -20.73 -10.79
CA THR A 69 -1.43 -19.39 -11.40
C THR A 69 -1.76 -18.32 -10.36
N LYS A 70 -2.76 -18.53 -9.50
CA LYS A 70 -3.08 -17.59 -8.41
C LYS A 70 -1.90 -17.38 -7.47
N LEU A 71 -1.18 -18.44 -7.11
CA LEU A 71 0.02 -18.34 -6.27
C LEU A 71 1.15 -17.59 -6.98
N ALA A 72 1.38 -17.84 -8.27
CA ALA A 72 2.38 -17.12 -9.06
C ALA A 72 2.08 -15.62 -9.13
N THR A 73 0.83 -15.24 -9.44
CA THR A 73 0.41 -13.84 -9.51
C THR A 73 0.47 -13.14 -8.16
N GLY A 74 0.09 -13.81 -7.07
CA GLY A 74 0.22 -13.28 -5.72
C GLY A 74 1.67 -12.98 -5.34
N ARG A 75 2.61 -13.88 -5.68
CA ARG A 75 4.05 -13.65 -5.48
C ARG A 75 4.55 -12.45 -6.30
N TYR A 76 4.12 -12.34 -7.56
CA TYR A 76 4.45 -11.18 -8.39
C TYR A 76 3.97 -9.88 -7.74
N TYR A 77 2.72 -9.82 -7.29
CA TYR A 77 2.18 -8.61 -6.64
C TYR A 77 2.99 -8.23 -5.40
N MET A 78 3.28 -9.20 -4.54
CA MET A 78 4.06 -8.99 -3.31
C MET A 78 5.48 -8.48 -3.59
N ALA A 79 6.11 -8.94 -4.68
CA ALA A 79 7.49 -8.56 -5.01
C ALA A 79 7.58 -7.28 -5.84
N ARG A 80 6.62 -7.01 -6.73
CA ARG A 80 6.71 -5.96 -7.76
C ARG A 80 5.80 -4.78 -7.52
N GLN A 81 4.66 -4.98 -6.87
CA GLN A 81 3.65 -3.92 -6.70
C GLN A 81 3.60 -3.43 -5.26
N LEU A 82 3.64 -4.33 -4.28
CA LEU A 82 3.56 -3.97 -2.86
C LEU A 82 4.67 -3.00 -2.40
N PRO A 83 5.92 -3.02 -2.92
CA PRO A 83 6.94 -2.04 -2.55
C PRO A 83 6.58 -0.57 -2.84
N MET A 84 5.57 -0.29 -3.69
CA MET A 84 5.05 1.07 -3.91
C MET A 84 4.58 1.74 -2.61
N THR A 85 4.24 0.97 -1.59
CA THR A 85 3.92 1.49 -0.25
C THR A 85 5.04 2.33 0.36
N ALA A 86 6.31 1.96 0.14
CA ALA A 86 7.45 2.73 0.60
C ALA A 86 7.60 4.06 -0.17
N THR A 87 7.31 4.07 -1.48
CA THR A 87 7.31 5.29 -2.29
C THR A 87 6.22 6.25 -1.83
N HIS A 88 5.00 5.76 -1.63
CA HIS A 88 3.90 6.58 -1.10
C HIS A 88 4.21 7.12 0.30
N LEU A 89 4.82 6.30 1.17
CA LEU A 89 5.26 6.76 2.49
C LEU A 89 6.28 7.91 2.38
N ALA A 90 7.29 7.76 1.52
CA ALA A 90 8.29 8.81 1.31
C ALA A 90 7.67 10.13 0.83
N ARG A 91 6.67 10.06 -0.05
CA ARG A 91 5.92 11.24 -0.52
C ARG A 91 5.12 11.89 0.62
N ILE A 92 4.45 11.10 1.45
CA ILE A 92 3.74 11.58 2.66
C ILE A 92 4.71 12.29 3.60
N GLN A 93 5.87 11.67 3.87
CA GLN A 93 6.87 12.20 4.81
C GLN A 93 7.59 13.46 4.29
N SER A 94 7.52 13.76 3.00
CA SER A 94 8.06 15.01 2.45
C SER A 94 7.30 16.26 2.92
N GLY A 95 6.09 16.10 3.46
CA GLY A 95 5.31 17.18 4.07
C GLY A 95 4.67 18.13 3.08
N ALA A 96 4.08 19.20 3.61
CA ALA A 96 3.31 20.17 2.82
C ALA A 96 4.19 21.18 2.08
N ASP A 97 5.39 21.46 2.58
CA ASP A 97 6.19 22.60 2.12
C ASP A 97 6.47 22.53 0.63
N SER A 98 6.83 21.35 0.10
CA SER A 98 7.07 21.15 -1.32
C SER A 98 5.82 21.29 -2.20
N VAL A 99 4.65 20.94 -1.66
CA VAL A 99 3.36 21.01 -2.36
C VAL A 99 2.79 22.43 -2.33
N MET A 100 3.01 23.15 -1.23
CA MET A 100 2.44 24.47 -0.97
C MET A 100 3.43 25.62 -1.25
N ALA A 101 4.62 25.34 -1.79
CA ALA A 101 5.68 26.33 -2.01
C ALA A 101 5.34 27.37 -3.09
N LEU A 102 4.60 26.96 -4.12
CA LEU A 102 4.27 27.83 -5.26
C LEU A 102 2.94 28.53 -5.00
N ALA A 103 2.92 29.85 -5.23
CA ALA A 103 1.68 30.60 -5.32
C ALA A 103 0.86 30.14 -6.53
N ALA A 104 -0.46 30.26 -6.46
CA ALA A 104 -1.36 29.77 -7.50
C ALA A 104 -1.10 30.42 -8.87
N GLU A 105 -0.63 31.67 -8.87
CA GLU A 105 -0.33 32.45 -10.08
C GLU A 105 0.95 31.99 -10.81
N ALA A 106 1.73 31.08 -10.21
CA ALA A 106 2.97 30.55 -10.79
C ALA A 106 2.80 29.19 -11.50
N PHE A 107 1.57 28.68 -11.62
CA PHE A 107 1.20 27.46 -12.36
C PHE A 107 0.57 27.78 -13.72
#